data_AF-A0AAN6S3Y7-F1
#
_entry.id   AF-A0AAN6S3Y7-F1
#
_cell.length_a   1.000
_cell.length_b   1.000
_cell.length_c   1.000
_cell.angle_alpha   90.00
_cell.angle_beta   90.00
_cell.angle_gamma   90.00
#
_symmetry.space_group_name_H-M   'P 1'
#
loop_
_entity.id
_entity.type
_entity.pdbx_description
1 polymer ?
#
loop_
_entity_poly.entity_id
_entity_poly.type
_entity_poly.pdbx_seq_one_letter_code
_entity_poly.pdbx_strand_id
1 'polypeptide(L)'
;MAADLAYSRELHPVKDGMTSDFVETLRGTSFAGTLVQLSKKLPIIALLAPLFVPLRVLRTIPAVFRANSAEVQARIDKRGKPKHPDLMDFMISPEAPPPASQKEPTHIEKVAFQMFVACFDPVQVAFYAVLFFLLKHPKIHALLTKEIRDAFKSYDETTLDALVQLKYLHAFIYETPRVHLTTPTGMPRMSWCHS
;
A
#
# COMPACT_ATOMS: atom_id res chain seq x y z
N MET A 1 -0.31 -2.10 8.71
CA MET A 1 -0.04 -0.72 8.28
C MET A 1 -0.96 -0.27 7.15
N ALA A 2 -0.89 -0.82 5.93
CA ALA A 2 -1.72 -0.32 4.81
C ALA A 2 -3.24 -0.35 5.08
N ALA A 3 -3.76 -1.43 5.67
CA ALA A 3 -5.18 -1.52 6.04
C ALA A 3 -5.55 -0.63 7.23
N ASP A 4 -4.58 -0.32 8.08
CA ASP A 4 -4.79 0.53 9.25
C ASP A 4 -4.93 2.00 8.80
N LEU A 5 -4.12 2.41 7.82
CA LEU A 5 -4.24 3.72 7.18
C LEU A 5 -5.46 3.84 6.25
N ALA A 6 -5.82 2.76 5.56
CA ALA A 6 -6.93 2.78 4.61
C ALA A 6 -8.30 2.61 5.27
N TYR A 7 -8.41 1.89 6.39
CA TYR A 7 -9.71 1.52 6.99
C TYR A 7 -9.76 1.61 8.53
N SER A 8 -8.72 2.12 9.20
CA SER A 8 -8.54 2.05 10.68
C SER A 8 -8.69 0.62 11.19
N ARG A 9 -8.16 -0.35 10.42
CA ARG A 9 -8.19 -1.76 10.74
C ARG A 9 -6.79 -2.33 10.96
N GLU A 10 -6.60 -2.89 12.14
CA GLU A 10 -5.49 -3.77 12.43
C GLU A 10 -5.71 -5.13 11.73
N LEU A 11 -4.89 -5.39 10.72
CA LEU A 11 -4.70 -6.74 10.20
C LEU A 11 -3.55 -7.37 10.97
N HIS A 12 -3.71 -8.61 11.43
CA HIS A 12 -2.65 -9.38 12.08
C HIS A 12 -2.12 -10.49 11.14
N PRO A 13 -1.54 -10.15 9.97
CA PRO A 13 -1.18 -11.13 8.95
C PRO A 13 -0.14 -12.15 9.45
N VAL A 14 0.72 -11.78 10.41
CA VAL A 14 1.69 -12.69 11.04
C VAL A 14 1.02 -13.72 11.95
N LYS A 15 -0.06 -13.33 12.65
CA LYS A 15 -0.83 -14.21 13.54
C LYS A 15 -1.75 -15.13 12.75
N ASP A 16 -2.36 -14.59 11.69
CA ASP A 16 -3.42 -15.26 10.95
C ASP A 16 -2.91 -16.06 9.74
N GLY A 17 -1.61 -15.96 9.40
CA GLY A 17 -1.00 -16.69 8.28
C GLY A 17 -1.51 -16.29 6.89
N MET A 18 -2.31 -15.21 6.80
CA MET A 18 -3.06 -14.79 5.60
C MET A 18 -2.20 -14.18 4.48
N THR A 19 -0.87 -14.20 4.62
CA THR A 19 0.06 -13.51 3.71
C THR A 19 0.14 -14.14 2.32
N SER A 20 -0.18 -15.43 2.15
CA SER A 20 -0.05 -16.10 0.84
C SER A 20 -1.05 -15.57 -0.18
N ASP A 21 -2.32 -15.48 0.18
CA ASP A 21 -3.40 -15.37 -0.81
C ASP A 21 -3.51 -13.96 -1.38
N PHE A 22 -3.32 -12.94 -0.54
CA PHE A 22 -3.31 -11.55 -0.99
C PHE A 22 -2.05 -11.23 -1.82
N VAL A 23 -0.86 -11.65 -1.37
CA VAL A 23 0.41 -11.41 -2.07
C VAL A 23 0.45 -12.18 -3.40
N GLU A 24 -0.05 -13.43 -3.42
CA GLU A 24 -0.14 -14.23 -4.64
C GLU A 24 -1.14 -13.61 -5.63
N THR A 25 -2.27 -13.11 -5.13
CA THR A 25 -3.24 -12.39 -5.98
C THR A 25 -2.65 -11.09 -6.52
N LEU A 26 -1.92 -10.31 -5.71
CA LEU A 26 -1.25 -9.09 -6.13
C LEU A 26 -0.18 -9.35 -7.21
N ARG A 27 0.63 -10.39 -7.04
CA ARG A 27 1.62 -10.81 -8.04
C ARG A 27 0.95 -11.20 -9.36
N GLY A 28 -0.15 -11.95 -9.29
CA GLY A 28 -0.93 -12.34 -10.45
C GLY A 28 -1.60 -11.16 -11.16
N THR A 29 -2.12 -10.18 -10.43
CA THR A 29 -2.70 -8.97 -11.00
C THR A 29 -1.66 -8.05 -11.62
N SER A 30 -0.43 -7.98 -11.11
CA SER A 30 0.66 -7.24 -11.76
C SER A 30 0.95 -7.78 -13.17
N PHE A 31 1.07 -9.10 -13.32
CA PHE A 31 1.27 -9.73 -14.63
C PHE A 31 0.08 -9.51 -15.58
N ALA A 32 -1.16 -9.69 -15.07
CA ALA A 32 -2.36 -9.40 -15.83
C ALA A 32 -2.45 -7.91 -16.25
N GLY A 33 -2.06 -7.00 -15.37
CA GLY A 33 -1.98 -5.56 -15.64
C GLY A 33 -1.00 -5.24 -16.76
N THR A 34 0.18 -5.85 -16.76
CA THR A 34 1.15 -5.72 -17.86
C THR A 34 0.58 -6.25 -19.17
N LEU A 35 -0.09 -7.41 -19.17
CA LEU A 35 -0.76 -7.95 -20.34
C LEU A 35 -1.84 -7.01 -20.89
N VAL A 36 -2.65 -6.39 -20.01
CA VAL A 36 -3.64 -5.39 -20.42
C VAL A 36 -2.99 -4.13 -21.00
N GLN A 37 -1.86 -3.68 -20.43
CA GLN A 37 -1.14 -2.54 -20.99
C GLN A 37 -0.52 -2.87 -22.36
N LEU A 38 -0.03 -4.10 -22.55
CA LEU A 38 0.47 -4.57 -23.83
C LEU A 38 -0.65 -4.79 -24.85
N SER A 39 -1.81 -5.29 -24.43
CA SER A 39 -2.96 -5.51 -25.31
C SER A 39 -3.53 -4.21 -25.87
N LYS A 40 -3.41 -3.10 -25.14
CA LYS A 40 -3.73 -1.76 -25.63
C LYS A 40 -2.79 -1.27 -26.74
N LYS A 41 -1.56 -1.79 -26.80
CA LYS A 41 -0.56 -1.43 -27.82
C LYS A 41 -0.53 -2.41 -28.99
N LEU A 42 -0.83 -3.69 -28.74
CA LEU A 42 -0.72 -4.77 -29.71
C LEU A 42 -2.00 -5.62 -29.70
N PRO A 43 -2.87 -5.53 -30.73
CA PRO A 43 -4.16 -6.22 -30.75
C PRO A 43 -4.05 -7.75 -30.74
N ILE A 44 -2.93 -8.31 -31.21
CA ILE A 44 -2.66 -9.76 -31.17
C ILE A 44 -2.53 -10.26 -29.71
N ILE A 45 -1.96 -9.44 -28.83
CA ILE A 45 -1.84 -9.78 -27.40
C ILE A 45 -3.21 -9.73 -26.73
N ALA A 46 -4.14 -8.87 -27.18
CA ALA A 46 -5.50 -8.84 -26.66
C ALA A 46 -6.24 -10.17 -26.88
N LEU A 47 -6.02 -10.80 -28.04
CA LEU A 47 -6.61 -12.10 -28.36
C LEU A 47 -6.03 -13.23 -27.50
N LEU A 48 -4.73 -13.18 -27.21
CA LEU A 48 -4.01 -14.23 -26.46
C LEU A 48 -3.98 -13.99 -24.94
N ALA A 49 -4.29 -12.79 -24.47
CA ALA A 49 -4.31 -12.43 -23.05
C ALA A 49 -5.03 -13.43 -22.12
N PRO A 50 -6.25 -13.94 -22.45
CA PRO A 50 -6.92 -14.90 -21.57
C PRO A 50 -6.20 -16.24 -21.42
N LEU A 51 -5.29 -16.60 -22.34
CA LEU A 51 -4.47 -17.82 -22.24
C LEU A 51 -3.35 -17.70 -21.20
N PHE A 52 -2.82 -16.49 -21.01
CA PHE A 52 -1.68 -16.23 -20.12
C PHE A 52 -2.08 -15.79 -18.71
N VAL A 53 -3.32 -15.32 -18.51
CA VAL A 53 -3.82 -14.99 -17.18
C VAL A 53 -4.17 -16.28 -16.41
N PRO A 54 -3.56 -16.56 -15.24
CA PRO A 54 -3.86 -17.78 -14.50
C PRO A 54 -5.32 -17.79 -14.02
N LEU A 55 -6.05 -18.88 -14.27
CA LEU A 55 -7.43 -19.07 -13.82
C LEU A 55 -7.61 -18.85 -12.31
N ARG A 56 -6.58 -19.12 -11.51
CA ARG A 56 -6.58 -18.87 -10.05
C ARG A 56 -6.77 -17.38 -9.74
N VAL A 57 -6.11 -16.49 -10.48
CA VAL A 57 -6.21 -15.02 -10.29
C VAL A 57 -7.64 -14.55 -10.64
N LEU A 58 -8.20 -15.05 -11.74
CA LEU A 58 -9.59 -14.74 -12.12
C LEU A 58 -10.61 -15.17 -11.05
N ARG A 59 -10.31 -16.25 -10.30
CA ARG A 59 -11.16 -16.73 -9.20
C ARG A 59 -11.00 -15.93 -7.90
N THR A 60 -9.83 -15.35 -7.63
CA THR A 60 -9.58 -14.60 -6.39
C THR A 60 -9.97 -13.13 -6.48
N ILE A 61 -9.95 -12.53 -7.68
CA ILE A 61 -10.31 -11.12 -7.89
C ILE A 61 -11.68 -10.75 -7.29
N PRO A 62 -12.78 -11.50 -7.53
CA PRO A 62 -14.07 -11.18 -6.93
C PRO A 62 -14.06 -11.21 -5.40
N ALA A 63 -13.27 -12.10 -4.79
CA ALA A 63 -13.15 -12.19 -3.34
C ALA A 63 -12.42 -10.97 -2.76
N VAL A 64 -11.36 -10.49 -3.42
CA VAL A 64 -10.64 -9.27 -3.02
C VAL A 64 -11.55 -8.05 -3.09
N PHE A 65 -12.30 -7.88 -4.18
CA PHE A 65 -13.23 -6.75 -4.29
C PHE A 65 -14.36 -6.82 -3.25
N ARG A 66 -14.94 -8.00 -2.99
CA ARG A 66 -15.93 -8.16 -1.92
C ARG A 66 -15.37 -7.84 -0.55
N ALA A 67 -14.14 -8.25 -0.25
CA ALA A 67 -13.48 -7.92 1.01
C ALA A 67 -13.31 -6.40 1.13
N ASN A 68 -12.83 -5.72 0.08
CA ASN A 68 -12.72 -4.26 0.07
C ASN A 68 -14.07 -3.56 0.28
N SER A 69 -15.13 -3.98 -0.43
CA SER A 69 -16.47 -3.40 -0.24
C SER A 69 -16.99 -3.62 1.19
N ALA A 70 -16.72 -4.78 1.79
CA ALA A 70 -17.10 -5.05 3.18
C ALA A 70 -16.35 -4.14 4.18
N GLU A 71 -15.05 -3.91 3.99
CA GLU A 71 -14.28 -2.98 4.82
C GLU A 71 -14.78 -1.54 4.71
N VAL A 72 -15.04 -1.09 3.48
CA VAL A 72 -15.55 0.25 3.22
C VAL A 72 -16.93 0.43 3.83
N GLN A 73 -17.82 -0.55 3.69
CA GLN A 73 -19.14 -0.49 4.31
C GLN A 73 -19.04 -0.44 5.84
N ALA A 74 -18.23 -1.32 6.44
CA ALA A 74 -18.01 -1.32 7.89
C ALA A 74 -17.44 0.03 8.38
N ARG A 75 -16.64 0.71 7.56
CA ARG A 75 -16.07 2.01 7.88
C ARG A 75 -17.08 3.16 7.75
N ILE A 76 -17.98 3.09 6.76
CA ILE A 76 -19.12 3.99 6.60
C ILE A 76 -20.06 3.86 7.81
N ASP A 77 -20.33 2.64 8.26
CA ASP A 77 -21.22 2.38 9.40
C ASP A 77 -20.64 2.91 10.73
N LYS A 78 -19.30 2.97 10.85
CA LYS A 78 -18.56 3.47 12.03
C LYS A 78 -18.13 4.93 11.92
N ARG A 79 -18.69 5.69 10.98
CA ARG A 79 -18.31 7.09 10.73
C ARG A 79 -18.33 7.94 12.01
N GLY A 80 -17.33 8.81 12.16
CA GLY A 80 -17.20 9.70 13.31
C GLY A 80 -16.75 9.04 14.61
N LYS A 81 -16.45 7.74 14.60
CA LYS A 81 -15.92 7.00 15.76
C LYS A 81 -14.64 6.20 15.43
N PRO A 82 -13.63 6.79 14.76
CA PRO A 82 -12.39 6.06 14.51
C PRO A 82 -11.61 5.85 15.81
N LYS A 83 -10.88 4.73 15.90
CA LYS A 83 -9.90 4.49 16.99
C LYS A 83 -8.74 5.49 16.90
N HIS A 84 -8.37 5.83 15.66
CA HIS A 84 -7.34 6.78 15.28
C HIS A 84 -7.63 7.28 13.85
N PRO A 85 -7.23 8.52 13.49
CA PRO A 85 -7.51 9.08 12.18
C PRO A 85 -6.98 8.19 11.05
N ASP A 86 -7.81 7.99 10.02
CA ASP A 86 -7.44 7.25 8.82
C ASP A 86 -7.75 8.05 7.54
N LEU A 87 -7.42 7.48 6.38
CA LEU A 87 -7.67 8.14 5.10
C LEU A 87 -9.17 8.26 4.78
N MET A 88 -10.01 7.41 5.37
CA MET A 88 -11.46 7.42 5.17
C MET A 88 -12.15 8.55 5.93
N ASP A 89 -11.58 9.06 7.02
CA ASP A 89 -12.06 10.28 7.67
C ASP A 89 -12.01 11.50 6.74
N PHE A 90 -11.02 11.56 5.84
CA PHE A 90 -10.93 12.63 4.83
C PHE A 90 -11.91 12.42 3.66
N MET A 91 -12.23 11.17 3.32
CA MET A 91 -13.16 10.85 2.22
C MET A 91 -14.62 10.91 2.66
N ILE A 92 -14.91 10.63 3.93
CA ILE A 92 -16.26 10.51 4.49
C ILE A 92 -16.35 11.42 5.72
N SER A 93 -16.52 12.72 5.49
CA SER A 93 -16.63 13.72 6.58
C SER A 93 -17.77 13.35 7.54
N PRO A 94 -17.62 13.36 8.87
CA PRO A 94 -18.66 12.93 9.83
C PRO A 94 -20.06 13.56 9.63
N GLU A 95 -20.09 14.77 9.09
CA GLU A 95 -21.28 15.64 9.00
C GLU A 95 -22.01 15.54 7.65
N ALA A 96 -21.40 14.94 6.63
CA ALA A 96 -22.03 14.88 5.30
C ALA A 96 -23.21 13.89 5.28
N PRO A 97 -24.27 14.12 4.49
CA PRO A 97 -25.36 13.17 4.35
C PRO A 97 -24.85 11.78 3.89
N PRO A 98 -25.54 10.68 4.22
CA PRO A 98 -25.23 9.37 3.66
C PRO A 98 -25.24 9.42 2.12
N PRO A 99 -24.37 8.65 1.45
CA PRO A 99 -24.24 8.74 0.00
C PRO A 99 -25.58 8.50 -0.70
N ALA A 100 -26.01 9.48 -1.51
CA ALA A 100 -27.36 9.54 -2.08
C ALA A 100 -27.52 8.68 -3.34
N SER A 101 -26.41 8.22 -3.93
CA SER A 101 -26.37 7.47 -5.18
C SER A 101 -25.41 6.29 -5.07
N GLN A 102 -25.71 5.16 -5.74
CA GLN A 102 -24.80 4.00 -5.83
C GLN A 102 -23.42 4.32 -6.42
N LYS A 103 -23.29 5.42 -7.17
CA LYS A 103 -22.01 5.85 -7.76
C LYS A 103 -21.00 6.31 -6.71
N GLU A 104 -21.48 6.89 -5.62
CA GLU A 104 -20.66 7.46 -4.55
C GLU A 104 -19.95 6.39 -3.70
N PRO A 105 -20.62 5.34 -3.15
CA PRO A 105 -19.94 4.27 -2.44
C PRO A 105 -19.03 3.47 -3.38
N THR A 106 -19.43 3.24 -4.63
CA THR A 106 -18.56 2.58 -5.63
C THR A 106 -17.27 3.38 -5.89
N HIS A 107 -17.34 4.71 -5.86
CA HIS A 107 -16.16 5.56 -6.00
C HIS A 107 -15.24 5.44 -4.78
N ILE A 108 -15.81 5.54 -3.57
CA ILE A 108 -15.09 5.39 -2.31
C ILE A 108 -14.39 4.03 -2.25
N GLU A 109 -15.09 2.95 -2.63
CA GLU A 109 -14.52 1.60 -2.69
C GLU A 109 -13.28 1.52 -3.59
N LYS A 110 -13.33 2.14 -4.77
CA LYS A 110 -12.20 2.15 -5.70
C LYS A 110 -11.02 2.96 -5.17
N VAL A 111 -11.28 4.13 -4.60
CA VAL A 111 -10.24 5.00 -4.06
C VAL A 111 -9.58 4.34 -2.84
N ALA A 112 -10.38 3.77 -1.93
CA ALA A 112 -9.86 3.08 -0.75
C ALA A 112 -8.98 1.88 -1.13
N PHE A 113 -9.42 1.07 -2.11
CA PHE A 113 -8.61 -0.04 -2.62
C PHE A 113 -7.29 0.46 -3.25
N GLN A 114 -7.36 1.53 -4.05
CA GLN A 114 -6.18 2.13 -4.65
C GLN A 114 -5.19 2.64 -3.59
N MET A 115 -5.68 3.30 -2.53
CA MET A 115 -4.85 3.77 -1.42
C MET A 115 -4.19 2.60 -0.67
N PHE A 116 -4.96 1.54 -0.41
CA PHE A 116 -4.44 0.34 0.23
C PHE A 116 -3.29 -0.27 -0.59
N VAL A 117 -3.47 -0.47 -1.90
CA VAL A 117 -2.43 -1.02 -2.78
C VAL A 117 -1.22 -0.08 -2.88
N ALA A 118 -1.46 1.23 -3.03
CA ALA A 118 -0.41 2.24 -3.13
C ALA A 118 0.42 2.39 -1.85
N CYS A 119 -0.14 2.07 -0.69
CA CYS A 119 0.59 2.06 0.58
C CYS A 119 1.26 0.71 0.85
N PHE A 120 0.68 -0.39 0.39
CA PHE A 120 1.19 -1.73 0.66
C PHE A 120 2.54 -2.01 -0.02
N ASP A 121 2.58 -1.93 -1.36
CA ASP A 121 3.74 -2.40 -2.14
C ASP A 121 4.98 -1.51 -1.92
N PRO A 122 4.90 -0.17 -2.01
CA PRO A 122 6.07 0.69 -1.84
C PRO A 122 6.67 0.63 -0.43
N VAL A 123 5.84 0.55 0.61
CA VAL A 123 6.32 0.46 2.01
C VAL A 123 6.97 -0.89 2.25
N GLN A 124 6.41 -1.98 1.71
CA GLN A 124 7.00 -3.30 1.81
C GLN A 124 8.39 -3.35 1.14
N VAL A 125 8.51 -2.82 -0.08
CA VAL A 125 9.80 -2.75 -0.80
C VAL A 125 10.81 -1.87 -0.06
N ALA A 126 10.39 -0.70 0.43
CA ALA A 126 11.25 0.19 1.21
C ALA A 126 11.77 -0.50 2.48
N PHE A 127 10.93 -1.25 3.18
CA PHE A 127 11.32 -2.00 4.37
C PHE A 127 12.36 -3.08 4.06
N TYR A 128 12.18 -3.84 2.97
CA TYR A 128 13.20 -4.80 2.53
C TYR A 128 14.51 -4.14 2.14
N ALA A 129 14.46 -2.98 1.47
CA ALA A 129 15.66 -2.22 1.11
C ALA A 129 16.42 -1.73 2.34
N VAL A 130 15.71 -1.21 3.36
CA VAL A 130 16.30 -0.83 4.65
C VAL A 130 17.04 -2.00 5.28
N LEU A 131 16.39 -3.15 5.42
CA LEU A 131 17.01 -4.35 6.01
C LEU A 131 18.24 -4.80 5.22
N PHE A 132 18.14 -4.81 3.90
CA PHE A 132 19.25 -5.16 3.02
C PHE A 132 20.46 -4.23 3.23
N PHE A 133 20.26 -2.91 3.28
CA PHE A 133 21.36 -1.95 3.47
C PHE A 133 21.98 -2.05 4.86
N LEU A 134 21.18 -2.28 5.90
CA LEU A 134 21.69 -2.48 7.27
C LEU A 134 22.58 -3.72 7.36
N LEU A 135 22.16 -4.83 6.74
CA LEU A 135 22.93 -6.07 6.73
C LEU A 135 24.20 -5.97 5.86
N LYS A 136 24.12 -5.26 4.72
CA LYS A 136 25.24 -5.09 3.80
C LYS A 136 26.30 -4.12 4.32
N HIS A 137 25.92 -3.14 5.12
CA HIS A 137 26.80 -2.08 5.61
C HIS A 137 26.87 -2.07 7.14
N PRO A 138 27.68 -2.95 7.77
CA PRO A 138 27.72 -3.09 9.22
C PRO A 138 28.13 -1.81 9.96
N LYS A 139 28.92 -0.94 9.31
CA LYS A 139 29.27 0.39 9.83
C LYS A 139 28.05 1.30 10.00
N ILE A 140 27.15 1.32 9.01
CA ILE A 140 25.91 2.12 9.04
C ILE A 140 24.99 1.55 10.12
N HIS A 141 24.85 0.22 10.18
CA HIS A 141 24.06 -0.45 11.21
C HIS A 141 24.55 -0.13 12.62
N ALA A 142 25.87 -0.13 12.86
CA ALA A 142 26.44 0.21 14.16
C ALA A 142 26.16 1.68 14.56
N LEU A 143 26.30 2.62 13.62
CA LEU A 143 26.02 4.04 13.86
C LEU A 143 24.54 4.29 14.17
N LEU A 144 23.65 3.68 13.39
CA LEU A 144 22.20 3.82 13.58
C LEU A 144 21.76 3.19 14.90
N THR A 145 22.27 2.01 15.23
CA THR A 145 21.98 1.33 16.49
C THR A 145 22.46 2.17 17.68
N LYS A 146 23.63 2.79 17.56
CA LYS A 146 24.16 3.69 18.58
C LYS A 146 23.25 4.91 18.77
N GLU A 147 22.89 5.62 17.70
CA GLU A 147 22.03 6.79 17.78
C GLU A 147 20.68 6.46 18.46
N ILE A 148 20.05 5.35 18.09
CA ILE A 148 18.76 4.92 18.67
C ILE A 148 18.92 4.54 20.15
N ARG A 149 19.95 3.77 20.50
CA ARG A 149 20.16 3.31 21.89
C ARG A 149 20.64 4.43 22.83
N ASP A 150 21.35 5.42 22.30
CA ASP A 150 21.77 6.59 23.07
C ASP A 150 20.57 7.54 23.33
N ALA A 151 19.59 7.55 22.41
CA ALA A 151 18.41 8.41 22.52
C ALA A 151 17.28 7.84 23.40
N PHE A 152 17.09 6.52 23.43
CA PHE A 152 15.97 5.88 24.14
C PHE A 152 16.47 4.88 25.19
N LYS A 153 16.02 5.04 26.44
CA LYS A 153 16.35 4.11 27.53
C LYS A 153 15.36 2.96 27.66
N SER A 154 14.12 3.20 27.24
CA SER A 154 13.06 2.19 27.23
C SER A 154 12.22 2.28 25.95
N TYR A 155 11.50 1.20 25.64
CA TYR A 155 10.63 1.18 24.47
C TYR A 155 9.49 2.20 24.59
N ASP A 156 8.98 2.45 25.80
CA ASP A 156 7.86 3.36 26.06
C ASP A 156 8.20 4.84 25.80
N GLU A 157 9.50 5.17 25.74
CA GLU A 157 9.97 6.52 25.37
C GLU A 157 9.98 6.75 23.85
N THR A 158 9.75 5.70 23.04
CA THR A 158 9.79 5.76 21.58
C THR A 158 8.51 6.39 21.03
N THR A 159 8.41 7.71 21.11
CA THR A 159 7.32 8.49 20.51
C THR A 159 7.68 8.95 19.10
N LEU A 160 6.66 9.26 18.27
CA LEU A 160 6.88 9.79 16.91
C LEU A 160 7.72 11.08 16.94
N ASP A 161 7.44 11.99 17.88
CA ASP A 161 8.16 13.25 18.02
C ASP A 161 9.63 13.04 18.35
N ALA A 162 9.94 12.06 19.20
CA ALA A 162 11.31 11.73 19.57
C ALA A 162 12.07 11.06 18.43
N LEU A 163 11.42 10.20 17.64
CA LEU A 163 12.01 9.58 16.46
C LEU A 163 12.40 10.60 15.38
N VAL A 164 11.62 11.67 15.22
CA VAL A 164 11.90 12.75 14.27
C VAL A 164 13.18 13.51 14.62
N GLN A 165 13.59 13.53 15.89
CA GLN A 165 14.83 14.19 16.32
C GLN A 165 16.11 13.41 15.96
N LEU A 166 15.99 12.14 15.57
CA LEU A 166 17.12 11.29 15.20
C LEU A 166 17.61 11.62 13.78
N LYS A 167 18.65 12.45 13.70
CA LYS A 167 19.16 12.99 12.44
C LYS A 167 19.71 11.91 11.53
N TYR A 168 20.43 10.92 12.07
CA TYR A 168 21.04 9.86 11.26
C TYR A 168 20.01 8.84 10.79
N LEU A 169 19.04 8.47 11.64
CA LEU A 169 17.87 7.69 11.24
C LEU A 169 17.10 8.36 10.10
N HIS A 170 16.82 9.65 10.24
CA HIS A 170 16.14 10.41 9.19
C HIS A 170 16.97 10.40 7.90
N ALA A 171 18.25 10.76 7.96
CA ALA A 171 19.13 10.73 6.80
C ALA A 171 19.15 9.35 6.11
N PHE A 172 19.21 8.26 6.87
CA PHE A 172 19.18 6.90 6.35
C PHE A 172 17.86 6.55 5.65
N ILE A 173 16.72 6.92 6.24
CA ILE A 173 15.40 6.69 5.64
C ILE A 173 15.27 7.47 4.32
N TYR A 174 15.76 8.70 4.25
CA TYR A 174 15.72 9.51 3.02
C TYR A 174 16.71 9.04 1.95
N GLU A 175 17.85 8.47 2.37
CA GLU A 175 18.84 7.91 1.44
C GLU A 175 18.41 6.57 0.84
N THR A 176 17.64 5.77 1.58
CA THR A 176 17.16 4.45 1.11
C THR A 176 16.44 4.54 -0.25
N PRO A 177 15.40 5.36 -0.45
CA PRO A 177 14.71 5.48 -1.74
C PRO A 177 15.55 6.16 -2.82
N ARG A 178 16.57 6.95 -2.46
CA ARG A 178 17.53 7.52 -3.43
C ARG A 178 18.39 6.45 -4.07
N VAL A 179 18.77 5.43 -3.30
CA VAL A 179 19.60 4.31 -3.78
C VAL A 179 18.75 3.18 -4.35
N HIS A 180 17.57 2.93 -3.77
CA HIS A 180 16.64 1.88 -4.21
C HIS A 180 15.25 2.46 -4.52
N LEU A 181 15.01 2.73 -5.79
CA LEU A 181 13.69 3.16 -6.26
C LEU A 181 12.68 2.01 -6.12
N THR A 182 11.64 2.22 -5.32
CA THR A 182 10.55 1.27 -5.15
C THR A 182 9.71 1.09 -6.43
N THR A 183 9.69 2.10 -7.31
CA THR A 183 8.98 2.06 -8.59
C THR A 183 9.88 2.58 -9.72
N PRO A 184 10.58 1.71 -10.48
CA PRO A 184 11.57 2.11 -11.48
C PRO A 184 10.96 2.77 -12.72
N THR A 185 9.67 2.55 -12.99
CA THR A 185 8.95 3.16 -14.10
C THR A 185 7.90 4.12 -13.55
N GLY A 186 8.13 5.42 -13.67
CA GLY A 186 7.11 6.42 -13.34
C GLY A 186 5.80 6.16 -14.11
N MET A 187 4.67 6.67 -13.60
CA MET A 187 3.39 6.55 -14.31
C MET A 187 3.50 7.15 -15.72
N PRO A 188 3.00 6.44 -16.76
CA PRO A 188 3.11 6.90 -18.13
C PRO A 188 2.39 8.25 -18.28
N ARG A 189 3.10 9.27 -18.76
CA ARG A 189 2.52 10.56 -19.10
C ARG A 189 2.14 10.55 -20.57
N MET A 190 0.93 11.02 -20.89
CA MET A 190 0.53 11.31 -22.25
C MET A 190 0.52 12.82 -22.44
N SER A 191 1.14 13.31 -23.51
CA SER A 191 0.93 14.68 -23.95
C SER A 191 -0.47 14.78 -24.55
N TRP A 192 -1.17 15.87 -24.25
CA TRP A 192 -2.41 16.22 -24.93
C TRP A 192 -2.07 16.64 -26.36
N CYS A 193 -1.90 15.69 -27.26
CA CYS A 193 -1.88 15.98 -28.70
C CYS A 193 -3.25 15.58 -29.25
N HIS A 194 -4.01 16.58 -29.71
CA HIS A 194 -5.31 16.39 -30.34
C HIS A 194 -5.20 15.33 -31.46
N SER A 195 -6.01 14.29 -31.36
CA SER A 195 -6.33 13.36 -32.46
C SER A 195 -7.74 13.66 -32.95
#